data_AF-A0A9R1K2X8-F1
#
_entry.id   AF-A0A9R1K2X8-F1
#
_cell.length_a   1.000
_cell.length_b   1.000
_cell.length_c   1.000
_cell.angle_alpha   90.00
_cell.angle_beta   90.00
_cell.angle_gamma   90.00
#
_symmetry.space_group_name_H-M   'P 1'
#
loop_
_entity.id
_entity.type
_entity.pdbx_description
1 polymer ?
#
loop_
_entity_poly.entity_id
_entity_poly.type
_entity_poly.pdbx_seq_one_letter_code
_entity_poly.pdbx_strand_id
1 'polypeptide(L)'
;MASGSGEHFLRQLSSSNGLQAAQDGYGGGGGGRRRGSRRWSKKRAGGRGYGGGGKGEAAASASAGRKRVMVVVDDSSGAKHAMMWALTHVANRGDFLTLLHVLPHYGAGAEEAPSLANSLGTLCKACRPEVEVEALVIQGPKLGTILSQVKKLEASVLVLSQTKPSTFCWLNCLARSSGEELVEQCINQAECLTLAVRKQSKGVGGYLVSTRWQKNFWLLA
;
A
#
# COMPACT_ATOMS: atom_id res chain seq x y z
N MET A 1 -5.85 9.51 46.81
CA MET A 1 -5.15 8.21 46.63
C MET A 1 -4.92 8.02 45.15
N ALA A 2 -3.65 7.88 44.75
CA ALA A 2 -3.21 7.72 43.38
C ALA A 2 -3.46 6.29 42.89
N SER A 3 -3.73 6.13 41.59
CA SER A 3 -3.22 5.00 40.81
C SER A 3 -3.33 5.35 39.33
N GLY A 4 -2.17 5.70 38.76
CA GLY A 4 -1.94 5.63 37.33
C GLY A 4 -1.70 4.17 36.95
N SER A 5 -2.21 3.77 35.80
CA SER A 5 -1.88 2.51 35.17
C SER A 5 -1.28 2.81 33.81
N GLY A 6 0.01 2.51 33.71
CA GLY A 6 0.90 2.91 32.64
C GLY A 6 0.68 2.17 31.34
N GLU A 7 1.09 2.86 30.28
CA GLU A 7 1.16 2.35 28.92
C GLU A 7 2.27 1.30 28.81
N HIS A 8 1.91 0.07 28.42
CA HIS A 8 2.89 -0.96 28.07
C HIS A 8 3.31 -0.79 26.60
N PHE A 9 4.33 0.03 26.40
CA PHE A 9 5.03 0.21 25.13
C PHE A 9 6.08 -0.90 24.96
N LEU A 10 5.72 -2.02 24.33
CA LEU A 10 6.69 -3.08 24.01
C LEU A 10 7.38 -2.80 22.66
N ARG A 11 8.46 -2.01 22.73
CA ARG A 11 9.44 -1.83 21.67
C ARG A 11 10.52 -2.92 21.81
N GLN A 12 10.36 -4.05 21.11
CA GLN A 12 11.42 -5.05 21.02
C GLN A 12 12.26 -4.84 19.77
N LEU A 13 13.52 -4.46 20.00
CA LEU A 13 14.63 -4.53 19.05
C LEU A 13 15.42 -5.81 19.37
N SER A 14 15.73 -6.62 18.36
CA SER A 14 16.79 -7.62 18.41
C SER A 14 17.51 -7.53 17.05
N SER A 15 18.67 -6.88 16.97
CA SER A 15 20.00 -7.36 17.36
C SER A 15 20.42 -8.61 16.59
N SER A 16 21.21 -8.32 15.56
CA SER A 16 22.01 -9.21 14.73
C SER A 16 22.82 -10.22 15.55
N ASN A 17 22.84 -11.47 15.10
CA ASN A 17 23.98 -12.36 15.26
C ASN A 17 24.25 -13.07 13.94
N GLY A 18 25.46 -12.84 13.41
CA GLY A 18 26.00 -13.59 12.29
C GLY A 18 26.42 -14.98 12.73
N LEU A 19 26.19 -15.96 11.87
CA LEU A 19 26.84 -17.26 11.92
C LEU A 19 27.22 -17.68 10.51
N GLN A 20 28.35 -18.37 10.50
CA GLN A 20 29.30 -18.53 9.42
C GLN A 20 29.18 -19.94 8.82
N ALA A 21 29.47 -20.02 7.52
CA ALA A 21 30.02 -21.16 6.77
C ALA A 21 29.51 -22.59 7.03
N ALA A 22 29.00 -23.20 5.96
CA ALA A 22 29.18 -24.62 5.70
C ALA A 22 29.79 -24.77 4.30
N GLN A 23 30.98 -25.35 4.25
CA GLN A 23 31.62 -25.88 3.05
C GLN A 23 31.03 -27.27 2.80
N ASP A 24 30.67 -27.57 1.56
CA ASP A 24 30.64 -28.94 1.05
C ASP A 24 30.93 -28.90 -0.46
N GLY A 25 31.92 -29.68 -0.87
CA GLY A 25 32.35 -29.82 -2.25
C GLY A 25 32.16 -31.25 -2.74
N TYR A 26 31.72 -31.39 -3.99
CA TYR A 26 31.90 -32.50 -4.95
C TYR A 26 31.53 -31.86 -6.31
N GLY A 27 32.34 -31.79 -7.36
CA GLY A 27 33.04 -32.87 -8.05
C GLY A 27 32.27 -33.21 -9.35
N GLY A 28 32.85 -32.95 -10.52
CA GLY A 28 32.44 -33.60 -11.79
C GLY A 28 31.88 -32.68 -12.88
N GLY A 29 32.61 -32.57 -13.99
CA GLY A 29 32.31 -31.71 -15.14
C GLY A 29 31.36 -32.28 -16.19
N GLY A 30 31.07 -31.46 -17.20
CA GLY A 30 30.31 -31.84 -18.39
C GLY A 30 29.88 -30.63 -19.19
N GLY A 31 30.51 -30.40 -20.34
CA GLY A 31 30.26 -29.26 -21.21
C GLY A 31 28.87 -29.27 -21.86
N GLY A 32 28.32 -28.08 -22.11
CA GLY A 32 27.05 -27.95 -22.81
C GLY A 32 26.67 -26.49 -23.00
N ARG A 33 26.88 -25.98 -24.20
CA ARG A 33 26.52 -24.62 -24.65
C ARG A 33 25.01 -24.40 -24.50
N ARG A 34 24.59 -23.23 -23.99
CA ARG A 34 23.61 -22.30 -24.64
C ARG A 34 23.05 -21.25 -23.65
N ARG A 35 23.28 -19.98 -24.03
CA ARG A 35 22.30 -18.88 -24.10
C ARG A 35 21.83 -18.18 -22.80
N GLY A 36 22.58 -17.13 -22.45
CA GLY A 36 22.03 -15.77 -22.49
C GLY A 36 21.45 -15.16 -21.21
N SER A 37 22.35 -14.68 -20.36
CA SER A 37 22.13 -13.59 -19.39
C SER A 37 21.55 -12.34 -20.07
N ARG A 38 20.44 -11.80 -19.55
CA ARG A 38 20.03 -10.41 -19.83
C ARG A 38 20.31 -9.54 -18.62
N ARG A 39 21.59 -9.21 -18.55
CA ARG A 39 22.21 -8.11 -17.82
C ARG A 39 21.51 -6.78 -18.10
N TRP A 40 20.99 -6.16 -17.04
CA TRP A 40 20.73 -4.73 -16.91
C TRP A 40 21.86 -3.94 -17.60
N SER A 41 21.57 -3.33 -18.74
CA SER A 41 22.54 -2.54 -19.52
C SER A 41 22.06 -1.11 -19.65
N LYS A 42 22.66 -0.30 -18.78
CA LYS A 42 22.74 1.15 -18.76
C LYS A 42 23.26 1.64 -20.12
N LYS A 43 22.47 2.39 -20.90
CA LYS A 43 22.99 3.12 -22.07
C LYS A 43 22.70 4.61 -21.91
N ARG A 44 23.75 5.36 -21.59
CA ARG A 44 23.84 6.81 -21.78
C ARG A 44 24.56 7.06 -23.12
N ALA A 45 23.93 7.85 -23.98
CA ALA A 45 24.48 8.72 -25.01
C ALA A 45 23.24 9.40 -25.62
N GLY A 46 23.02 10.71 -25.57
CA GLY A 46 23.91 11.76 -26.02
C GLY A 46 23.34 12.29 -27.35
N GLY A 47 22.49 13.32 -27.29
CA GLY A 47 21.85 13.91 -28.46
C GLY A 47 21.31 15.30 -28.14
N ARG A 48 21.70 16.27 -28.97
CA ARG A 48 21.66 17.73 -28.77
C ARG A 48 20.24 18.32 -28.79
N GLY A 49 20.08 19.43 -28.10
CA GLY A 49 18.80 20.10 -27.88
C GLY A 49 18.32 21.00 -29.01
N TYR A 50 17.08 21.46 -28.82
CA TYR A 50 16.51 22.68 -29.35
C TYR A 50 15.67 23.31 -28.25
N GLY A 51 15.90 24.60 -28.01
CA GLY A 51 15.15 25.40 -27.05
C GLY A 51 13.74 25.71 -27.56
N GLY A 52 12.82 25.85 -26.61
CA GLY A 52 11.47 26.34 -26.84
C GLY A 52 10.87 26.72 -25.50
N GLY A 53 10.92 28.01 -25.18
CA GLY A 53 10.32 28.56 -23.97
C GLY A 53 8.80 28.40 -24.00
N GLY A 54 8.27 27.83 -22.93
CA GLY A 54 6.85 27.83 -22.62
C GLY A 54 6.70 28.09 -21.14
N LYS A 55 6.33 29.33 -20.78
CA LYS A 55 5.72 29.64 -19.49
C LYS A 55 4.40 28.87 -19.45
N GLY A 56 4.43 27.69 -18.84
CA GLY A 56 3.25 26.91 -18.46
C GLY A 56 3.20 26.86 -16.95
N GLU A 57 2.07 27.31 -16.41
CA GLU A 57 1.78 27.42 -14.99
C GLU A 57 1.95 26.08 -14.26
N ALA A 58 3.15 25.84 -13.72
CA ALA A 58 3.40 24.82 -12.73
C ALA A 58 2.99 25.34 -11.34
N ALA A 59 1.70 25.70 -11.21
CA ALA A 59 1.09 26.04 -9.94
C ALA A 59 0.39 24.80 -9.37
N ALA A 60 1.19 23.88 -8.83
CA ALA A 60 0.78 22.92 -7.81
C ALA A 60 2.01 22.54 -6.98
N SER A 61 2.49 23.54 -6.25
CA SER A 61 3.27 23.48 -5.01
C SER A 61 4.11 22.21 -4.79
N ALA A 62 5.41 22.40 -4.98
CA ALA A 62 6.43 21.74 -4.19
C ALA A 62 6.17 21.96 -2.69
N SER A 63 5.39 21.07 -2.06
CA SER A 63 5.62 20.67 -0.69
C SER A 63 6.47 19.40 -0.74
N ALA A 64 7.78 19.55 -0.96
CA ALA A 64 8.73 18.45 -0.78
C ALA A 64 8.91 18.13 0.74
N GLY A 65 7.80 18.12 1.48
CA GLY A 65 7.69 17.58 2.82
C GLY A 65 7.32 16.11 2.74
N ARG A 66 7.74 15.36 3.74
CA ARG A 66 7.38 13.95 3.90
C ARG A 66 5.86 13.85 4.03
N LYS A 67 5.19 13.17 3.11
CA LYS A 67 3.73 13.00 3.19
C LYS A 67 3.38 11.70 3.90
N ARG A 68 2.16 11.61 4.43
CA ARG A 68 1.63 10.37 5.01
C ARG A 68 0.62 9.72 4.08
N VAL A 69 0.94 8.50 3.65
CA VAL A 69 0.06 7.62 2.90
C VAL A 69 -0.54 6.61 3.87
N MET A 70 -1.86 6.58 3.99
CA MET A 70 -2.57 5.60 4.80
C MET A 70 -3.24 4.56 3.90
N VAL A 71 -3.05 3.28 4.18
CA VAL A 71 -3.66 2.17 3.44
C VAL A 71 -4.53 1.37 4.39
N VAL A 72 -5.81 1.18 4.05
CA VAL A 72 -6.67 0.28 4.82
C VAL A 72 -6.41 -1.15 4.37
N VAL A 73 -6.09 -2.02 5.33
CA VAL A 73 -5.75 -3.43 5.09
C VAL A 73 -6.67 -4.36 5.85
N ASP A 74 -6.94 -5.51 5.24
CA ASP A 74 -7.60 -6.68 5.81
C ASP A 74 -6.97 -7.95 5.21
N ASP A 75 -7.51 -9.14 5.51
CA ASP A 75 -6.98 -10.40 4.94
C ASP A 75 -7.33 -10.62 3.46
N SER A 76 -8.11 -9.72 2.86
CA SER A 76 -8.48 -9.87 1.46
C SER A 76 -7.27 -9.73 0.53
N SER A 77 -7.31 -10.47 -0.57
CA SER A 77 -6.33 -10.28 -1.65
C SER A 77 -6.41 -8.88 -2.25
N GLY A 78 -7.59 -8.23 -2.23
CA GLY A 78 -7.78 -6.86 -2.69
C GLY A 78 -6.92 -5.87 -1.91
N ALA A 79 -6.95 -5.95 -0.58
CA ALA A 79 -6.15 -5.11 0.31
C ALA A 79 -4.65 -5.30 0.07
N LYS A 80 -4.18 -6.55 -0.06
CA LYS A 80 -2.77 -6.87 -0.37
C LYS A 80 -2.32 -6.21 -1.69
N HIS A 81 -3.17 -6.22 -2.71
CA HIS A 81 -2.88 -5.56 -3.99
C HIS A 81 -2.91 -4.04 -3.91
N ALA A 82 -3.86 -3.45 -3.18
CA ALA A 82 -3.95 -2.00 -2.98
C ALA A 82 -2.74 -1.47 -2.21
N MET A 83 -2.29 -2.21 -1.18
CA MET A 83 -1.06 -1.92 -0.43
C MET A 83 0.16 -1.90 -1.35
N MET A 84 0.36 -2.94 -2.15
CA MET A 84 1.51 -3.00 -3.05
C MET A 84 1.47 -1.86 -4.09
N TRP A 85 0.28 -1.58 -4.62
CA TRP A 85 0.09 -0.46 -5.54
C TRP A 85 0.45 0.88 -4.89
N ALA A 86 -0.01 1.13 -3.66
CA ALA A 86 0.30 2.34 -2.90
C ALA A 86 1.82 2.47 -2.66
N LEU A 87 2.47 1.37 -2.28
CA LEU A 87 3.91 1.34 -2.04
C LEU A 87 4.72 1.69 -3.30
N THR A 88 4.25 1.25 -4.47
CA THR A 88 4.97 1.43 -5.75
C THR A 88 4.70 2.77 -6.43
N HIS A 89 3.46 3.25 -6.37
CA HIS A 89 2.99 4.39 -7.17
C HIS A 89 2.75 5.66 -6.37
N VAL A 90 2.52 5.55 -5.05
CA VAL A 90 2.15 6.70 -4.21
C VAL A 90 3.26 7.06 -3.23
N ALA A 91 3.87 6.07 -2.57
CA ALA A 91 4.92 6.28 -1.58
C ALA A 91 6.28 6.59 -2.23
N ASN A 92 6.91 7.69 -1.79
CA ASN A 92 8.26 8.10 -2.16
C ASN A 92 9.24 7.90 -0.99
N ARG A 93 10.54 8.05 -1.27
CA ARG A 93 11.59 8.04 -0.26
C ARG A 93 11.31 9.07 0.83
N GLY A 94 11.30 8.63 2.09
CA GLY A 94 11.06 9.46 3.26
C GLY A 94 9.59 9.69 3.60
N ASP A 95 8.65 9.23 2.77
CA ASP A 95 7.23 9.26 3.12
C ASP A 95 6.92 8.26 4.25
N PHE A 96 5.83 8.53 4.97
CA PHE A 96 5.26 7.58 5.93
C PHE A 96 4.17 6.75 5.27
N LEU A 97 4.22 5.43 5.45
CA LEU A 97 3.17 4.51 5.03
C LEU A 97 2.53 3.86 6.26
N THR A 98 1.30 4.26 6.59
CA THR A 98 0.54 3.69 7.69
C THR A 98 -0.41 2.60 7.17
N LEU A 99 -0.22 1.36 7.62
CA LEU A 99 -1.13 0.23 7.36
C LEU A 99 -2.19 0.18 8.47
N LEU A 100 -3.43 0.56 8.14
CA LEU A 100 -4.55 0.61 9.09
C LEU A 100 -5.42 -0.65 8.95
N HIS A 101 -5.49 -1.47 9.98
CA HIS A 101 -6.45 -2.58 10.09
C HIS A 101 -7.53 -2.24 11.12
N VAL A 102 -8.79 -2.12 10.67
CA VAL A 102 -9.91 -1.83 11.57
C VAL A 102 -10.71 -3.09 11.88
N LEU A 103 -10.75 -3.45 13.16
CA LEU A 103 -11.48 -4.59 13.67
C LEU A 103 -12.87 -4.18 14.19
N PRO A 104 -13.92 -4.93 13.88
CA PRO A 104 -15.23 -4.70 14.49
C PRO A 104 -15.19 -5.04 16.00
N HIS A 105 -15.98 -4.32 16.82
CA HIS A 105 -16.05 -4.49 18.28
C HIS A 105 -16.43 -5.89 18.79
N TYR A 106 -16.94 -6.77 17.92
CA TYR A 106 -17.49 -8.09 18.30
C TYR A 106 -16.85 -9.25 17.51
N GLY A 107 -15.67 -9.05 16.90
CA GLY A 107 -15.05 -10.05 16.03
C GLY A 107 -14.02 -10.96 16.72
N ALA A 108 -14.11 -12.27 16.50
CA ALA A 108 -13.15 -13.30 16.92
C ALA A 108 -11.77 -13.25 16.22
N GLY A 109 -11.45 -12.15 15.53
CA GLY A 109 -10.22 -11.96 14.75
C GLY A 109 -9.18 -11.04 15.42
N ALA A 110 -9.35 -10.73 16.71
CA ALA A 110 -8.46 -9.80 17.42
C ALA A 110 -7.01 -10.30 17.54
N GLU A 111 -6.81 -11.62 17.63
CA GLU A 111 -5.49 -12.25 17.77
C GLU A 111 -4.70 -12.26 16.45
N GLU A 112 -5.37 -12.46 15.30
CA GLU A 112 -4.74 -12.52 13.97
C GLU A 112 -4.53 -11.13 13.33
N ALA A 113 -5.24 -10.13 13.81
CA ALA A 113 -5.15 -8.78 13.28
C ALA A 113 -3.78 -8.10 13.45
N PRO A 114 -3.11 -8.14 14.63
CA PRO A 114 -1.76 -7.61 14.77
C PRO A 114 -0.75 -8.42 13.96
N SER A 115 -0.91 -9.74 13.85
CA SER A 115 -0.01 -10.57 13.04
C SER A 115 -0.12 -10.22 11.55
N LEU A 116 -1.33 -9.96 11.04
CA LEU A 116 -1.55 -9.50 9.67
C LEU A 116 -0.87 -8.15 9.41
N ALA A 117 -1.17 -7.12 10.20
CA ALA A 117 -0.62 -5.77 9.96
C ALA A 117 0.92 -5.75 10.06
N ASN A 118 1.49 -6.53 10.99
CA ASN A 118 2.94 -6.68 11.12
C ASN A 118 3.57 -7.44 9.96
N SER A 119 2.94 -8.52 9.47
CA SER A 119 3.43 -9.27 8.32
C SER A 119 3.45 -8.41 7.05
N LEU A 120 2.38 -7.68 6.79
CA LEU A 120 2.27 -6.73 5.69
C LEU A 120 3.28 -5.58 5.84
N GLY A 121 3.46 -5.08 7.06
CA GLY A 121 4.47 -4.06 7.36
C GLY A 121 5.90 -4.53 7.06
N THR A 122 6.20 -5.80 7.38
CA THR A 122 7.49 -6.43 7.07
C THR A 122 7.70 -6.56 5.56
N LEU A 123 6.67 -6.95 4.81
CA LEU A 123 6.71 -7.01 3.34
C LEU A 123 6.98 -5.62 2.73
N CYS A 124 6.32 -4.57 3.22
CA CYS A 124 6.56 -3.21 2.74
C CYS A 124 8.00 -2.76 2.98
N LYS A 125 8.55 -3.04 4.18
CA LYS A 125 9.95 -2.72 4.53
C LYS A 125 10.95 -3.48 3.65
N ALA A 126 10.66 -4.74 3.32
CA ALA A 126 11.49 -5.54 2.43
C ALA A 126 11.47 -5.02 0.98
N CYS A 127 10.31 -4.55 0.51
CA CYS A 127 10.15 -4.05 -0.86
C CYS A 127 10.69 -2.62 -1.05
N ARG A 128 10.54 -1.74 -0.05
CA ARG A 128 11.02 -0.34 -0.09
C ARG A 128 11.47 0.12 1.31
N PRO A 129 12.73 -0.15 1.69
CA PRO A 129 13.26 0.23 2.99
C PRO A 129 13.38 1.75 3.18
N GLU A 130 13.30 2.54 2.10
CA GLU A 130 13.36 4.00 2.15
C GLU A 130 12.03 4.66 2.58
N VAL A 131 10.96 3.88 2.71
CA VAL A 131 9.64 4.33 3.19
C VAL A 131 9.49 3.95 4.66
N GLU A 132 9.06 4.89 5.49
CA GLU A 132 8.84 4.60 6.91
C GLU A 132 7.46 3.95 7.10
N VAL A 133 7.47 2.64 7.36
CA VAL A 133 6.24 1.84 7.48
C VAL A 133 5.82 1.69 8.94
N GLU A 134 4.56 2.04 9.21
CA GLU A 134 3.89 1.94 10.50
C GLU A 134 2.65 1.04 10.37
N ALA A 135 2.44 0.13 11.31
CA ALA A 135 1.25 -0.73 11.36
C ALA A 135 0.35 -0.28 12.52
N LEU A 136 -0.93 -0.03 12.23
CA LEU A 136 -1.91 0.47 13.20
C LEU A 136 -3.15 -0.41 13.16
N VAL A 137 -3.45 -1.06 14.29
CA VAL A 137 -4.64 -1.90 14.45
C VAL A 137 -5.57 -1.23 15.45
N ILE A 138 -6.82 -0.98 15.05
CA ILE A 138 -7.80 -0.28 15.90
C ILE A 138 -9.10 -1.03 15.88
N GLN A 139 -9.72 -1.17 17.05
CA GLN A 139 -11.07 -1.69 17.18
C GLN A 139 -12.08 -0.55 17.09
N GLY A 140 -13.10 -0.68 16.24
CA GLY A 140 -14.06 0.40 16.01
C GLY A 140 -15.00 0.19 14.83
N PRO A 141 -16.01 1.09 14.68
CA PRO A 141 -16.82 1.14 13.47
C PRO A 141 -15.95 1.52 12.28
N LYS A 142 -15.89 0.67 11.25
CA LYS A 142 -14.92 0.79 10.14
C LYS A 142 -14.82 2.19 9.54
N LEU A 143 -15.92 2.75 9.03
CA LEU A 143 -15.92 4.07 8.38
C LEU A 143 -15.46 5.18 9.33
N GLY A 144 -16.10 5.28 10.51
CA GLY A 144 -15.80 6.33 11.47
C GLY A 144 -14.35 6.28 11.94
N THR A 145 -13.82 5.07 12.17
CA THR A 145 -12.41 4.89 12.55
C THR A 145 -11.47 5.30 11.41
N ILE A 146 -11.74 4.92 10.16
CA ILE A 146 -10.90 5.30 9.01
C ILE A 146 -10.83 6.83 8.88
N LEU A 147 -11.98 7.50 8.85
CA LEU A 147 -12.04 8.96 8.73
C LEU A 147 -11.37 9.66 9.92
N SER A 148 -11.57 9.15 11.14
CA SER A 148 -10.91 9.69 12.33
C SER A 148 -9.38 9.56 12.25
N GLN A 149 -8.88 8.43 11.73
CA GLN A 149 -7.43 8.22 11.59
C GLN A 149 -6.84 9.05 10.45
N VAL A 150 -7.56 9.25 9.34
CA VAL A 150 -7.15 10.19 8.29
C VAL A 150 -6.88 11.56 8.91
N LYS A 151 -7.80 12.04 9.74
CA LYS A 151 -7.71 13.35 10.39
C LYS A 151 -6.61 13.37 11.46
N LYS A 152 -6.58 12.37 12.35
CA LYS A 152 -5.62 12.30 13.47
C LYS A 152 -4.17 12.22 13.00
N LEU A 153 -3.93 11.47 11.92
CA LEU A 153 -2.58 11.28 11.38
C LEU A 153 -2.22 12.29 10.29
N GLU A 154 -3.14 13.21 9.97
CA GLU A 154 -3.01 14.17 8.87
C GLU A 154 -2.61 13.48 7.56
N ALA A 155 -3.27 12.36 7.27
CA ALA A 155 -2.98 11.57 6.08
C ALA A 155 -3.24 12.41 4.83
N SER A 156 -2.23 12.52 3.96
CA SER A 156 -2.36 13.27 2.70
C SER A 156 -3.01 12.43 1.61
N VAL A 157 -2.84 11.11 1.67
CA VAL A 157 -3.44 10.15 0.74
C VAL A 157 -4.02 8.96 1.50
N LEU A 158 -5.27 8.62 1.25
CA LEU A 158 -5.93 7.40 1.71
C LEU A 158 -6.06 6.41 0.55
N VAL A 159 -5.61 5.17 0.74
CA VAL A 159 -5.75 4.09 -0.25
C VAL A 159 -6.63 2.97 0.31
N LEU A 160 -7.61 2.56 -0.49
CA LEU A 160 -8.57 1.50 -0.19
C LEU A 160 -8.56 0.45 -1.28
N SER A 161 -8.81 -0.82 -0.93
CA SER A 161 -9.08 -1.83 -1.95
C SER A 161 -10.52 -1.74 -2.44
N GLN A 162 -10.71 -1.73 -3.75
CA GLN A 162 -12.02 -1.83 -4.39
C GLN A 162 -12.25 -3.27 -4.87
N THR A 163 -13.36 -3.86 -4.47
CA THR A 163 -13.82 -5.15 -5.00
C THR A 163 -14.51 -4.97 -6.36
N LYS A 164 -14.58 -6.04 -7.16
CA LYS A 164 -15.44 -6.01 -8.35
C LYS A 164 -16.90 -5.98 -7.89
N PRO A 165 -17.75 -5.16 -8.52
CA PRO A 165 -19.19 -5.34 -8.38
C PRO A 165 -19.52 -6.75 -8.86
N SER A 166 -20.23 -7.52 -8.03
CA SER A 166 -20.65 -8.86 -8.37
C SER A 166 -21.57 -8.79 -9.59
N THR A 167 -21.25 -9.55 -10.63
CA THR A 167 -22.08 -9.61 -11.85
C THR A 167 -23.50 -10.14 -11.57
N PHE A 168 -23.68 -10.85 -10.45
CA PHE A 168 -24.98 -11.31 -9.96
C PHE A 168 -25.81 -10.22 -9.26
N CYS A 169 -25.20 -9.14 -8.73
CA CYS A 169 -25.95 -8.01 -8.16
C CYS A 169 -26.49 -7.04 -9.21
N TRP A 170 -26.03 -7.12 -10.47
CA TRP A 170 -26.61 -6.26 -11.51
C TRP A 170 -28.08 -6.62 -11.82
N LEU A 171 -28.49 -7.88 -11.57
CA LEU A 171 -29.89 -8.30 -11.67
C LEU A 171 -30.73 -7.95 -10.42
N ASN A 172 -30.08 -7.63 -9.29
CA ASN A 172 -30.75 -7.32 -8.03
C ASN A 172 -30.22 -5.98 -7.50
N CYS A 173 -30.77 -4.88 -8.01
CA CYS A 173 -30.36 -3.48 -7.81
C CYS A 173 -30.29 -2.98 -6.35
N LEU A 174 -30.41 -3.86 -5.34
CA LEU A 174 -30.57 -3.52 -3.93
C LEU A 174 -29.40 -3.96 -3.04
N ALA A 175 -28.47 -4.80 -3.52
CA ALA A 175 -27.42 -5.36 -2.68
C ALA A 175 -26.02 -4.85 -3.08
N ARG A 176 -25.76 -3.56 -2.85
CA ARG A 176 -24.36 -3.08 -2.83
C ARG A 176 -23.64 -3.77 -1.68
N SER A 177 -22.41 -4.23 -1.92
CA SER A 177 -21.66 -4.85 -0.82
C SER A 177 -21.28 -3.78 0.22
N SER A 178 -21.27 -4.16 1.51
CA SER A 178 -20.88 -3.25 2.60
C SER A 178 -19.48 -2.66 2.40
N GLY A 179 -18.59 -3.38 1.71
CA GLY A 179 -17.26 -2.88 1.34
C GLY A 179 -17.30 -1.81 0.25
N GLU A 180 -18.17 -1.93 -0.77
CA GLU A 180 -18.31 -0.91 -1.82
C GLU A 180 -18.93 0.37 -1.28
N GLU A 181 -19.92 0.26 -0.38
CA GLU A 181 -20.51 1.41 0.29
C GLU A 181 -19.46 2.13 1.16
N LEU A 182 -18.68 1.39 1.95
CA LEU A 182 -17.58 1.95 2.74
C LEU A 182 -16.58 2.71 1.87
N VAL A 183 -16.17 2.13 0.73
CA VAL A 183 -15.20 2.77 -0.18
C VAL A 183 -15.76 4.06 -0.75
N GLU A 184 -17.02 4.07 -1.19
CA GLU A 184 -17.66 5.30 -1.69
C GLU A 184 -17.82 6.35 -0.61
N GLN A 185 -18.24 5.97 0.59
CA GLN A 185 -18.33 6.87 1.73
C GLN A 185 -16.97 7.49 2.07
N CYS A 186 -15.89 6.70 2.11
CA CYS A 186 -14.55 7.23 2.30
C CYS A 186 -14.13 8.21 1.19
N ILE A 187 -14.35 7.88 -0.09
CA ILE A 187 -14.03 8.78 -1.21
C ILE A 187 -14.78 10.11 -1.09
N ASN A 188 -16.01 10.08 -0.58
CA ASN A 188 -16.88 11.24 -0.50
C ASN A 188 -16.67 12.06 0.78
N GLN A 189 -16.24 11.45 1.89
CA GLN A 189 -16.16 12.12 3.20
C GLN A 189 -14.74 12.39 3.68
N ALA A 190 -13.73 11.65 3.20
CA ALA A 190 -12.36 11.88 3.64
C ALA A 190 -11.85 13.27 3.21
N GLU A 191 -11.16 13.94 4.12
CA GLU A 191 -10.60 15.28 3.91
C GLU A 191 -9.33 15.27 3.02
N CYS A 192 -8.83 14.08 2.66
CA CYS A 192 -7.60 13.89 1.87
C CYS A 192 -7.85 13.22 0.51
N LEU A 193 -6.80 13.15 -0.32
CA LEU A 193 -6.87 12.44 -1.60
C LEU A 193 -7.16 10.95 -1.35
N THR A 194 -8.35 10.49 -1.76
CA THR A 194 -8.76 9.10 -1.56
C THR A 194 -8.74 8.33 -2.87
N LEU A 195 -8.03 7.21 -2.87
CA LEU A 195 -7.79 6.35 -4.01
C LEU A 195 -8.32 4.94 -3.70
N ALA A 196 -9.32 4.49 -4.46
CA ALA A 196 -9.80 3.12 -4.40
C ALA A 196 -9.22 2.31 -5.55
N VAL A 197 -8.54 1.21 -5.23
CA VAL A 197 -7.64 0.50 -6.13
C VAL A 197 -8.11 -0.93 -6.31
N ARG A 198 -8.18 -1.38 -7.56
CA ARG A 198 -8.46 -2.79 -7.90
C ARG A 198 -7.48 -3.31 -8.94
N LYS A 199 -7.00 -4.53 -8.75
CA LYS A 199 -6.19 -5.21 -9.78
C LYS A 199 -7.08 -5.65 -10.94
N GLN A 200 -6.65 -5.39 -12.17
CA GLN A 200 -7.35 -5.87 -13.36
C GLN A 200 -6.95 -7.33 -13.63
N SER A 201 -7.95 -8.21 -13.78
CA SER A 201 -7.73 -9.66 -13.92
C SER A 201 -7.96 -10.21 -15.34
N LYS A 202 -8.40 -9.37 -16.30
CA LYS A 202 -8.78 -9.80 -17.66
C LYS A 202 -7.59 -9.76 -18.65
N GLY A 203 -6.42 -10.27 -18.25
CA GLY A 203 -5.28 -10.53 -19.16
C GLY A 203 -4.38 -9.34 -19.51
N VAL A 204 -4.79 -8.08 -19.33
CA VAL A 204 -3.99 -6.90 -19.75
C VAL A 204 -3.09 -6.33 -18.64
N GLY A 205 -3.08 -6.92 -17.44
CA GLY A 205 -2.30 -6.41 -16.31
C GLY A 205 -2.75 -5.02 -15.83
N GLY A 206 -2.12 -4.50 -14.79
CA GLY A 206 -2.41 -3.16 -14.28
C GLY A 206 -3.52 -3.07 -13.24
N TYR A 207 -3.84 -1.82 -12.91
CA TYR A 207 -4.75 -1.45 -11.82
C TYR A 207 -5.77 -0.44 -12.30
N LEU A 208 -7.00 -0.57 -11.82
CA LEU A 208 -8.03 0.43 -12.00
C LEU A 208 -8.13 1.23 -10.71
N VAL A 209 -8.14 2.55 -10.84
CA VAL A 209 -8.20 3.48 -9.72
C VAL A 209 -9.47 4.31 -9.83
N SER A 210 -10.10 4.53 -8.69
CA SER A 210 -11.26 5.38 -8.54
C SER A 210 -10.98 6.45 -7.49
N THR A 211 -11.34 7.68 -7.79
CA THR A 211 -11.24 8.85 -6.90
C THR A 211 -12.62 9.49 -6.75
N ARG A 212 -12.66 10.67 -6.11
CA ARG A 212 -13.87 11.49 -6.04
C ARG A 212 -14.35 11.94 -7.42
N TRP A 213 -13.42 12.31 -8.29
CA TRP A 213 -13.73 12.96 -9.57
C TRP A 213 -13.73 12.02 -10.77
N GLN A 214 -13.00 10.91 -10.70
CA GLN A 214 -12.88 9.97 -11.80
C GLN A 214 -12.97 8.55 -11.29
N LYS A 215 -13.81 7.74 -11.91
CA LYS A 215 -13.97 6.33 -11.54
C LYS A 215 -13.30 5.42 -12.56
N ASN A 216 -12.69 4.35 -12.08
CA ASN A 216 -12.20 3.23 -12.88
C ASN A 216 -11.23 3.62 -14.02
N PHE A 217 -10.38 4.63 -13.83
CA PHE A 217 -9.33 4.90 -14.82
C PHE A 217 -8.20 3.87 -14.67
N TRP A 218 -7.66 3.44 -15.81
CA TRP A 218 -6.68 2.37 -15.86
C TRP A 218 -5.27 2.94 -15.79
N LEU A 219 -4.48 2.41 -14.87
CA LEU A 219 -3.05 2.66 -14.76
C LEU A 219 -2.30 1.39 -15.16
N LEU A 220 -1.41 1.54 -16.13
CA LEU A 220 -0.48 0.49 -16.54
C LEU A 220 0.46 0.18 -15.36
N ALA A 221 0.73 -1.12 -15.16
CA ALA A 221 1.65 -1.61 -14.13
C ALA A 221 3.12 -1.34 -14.47
#